data_AF-A0A9D2S8N1-F1
#
_entry.id   AF-A0A9D2S8N1-F1
#
_cell.length_a   1.000
_cell.length_b   1.000
_cell.length_c   1.000
_cell.angle_alpha   90.00
_cell.angle_beta   90.00
_cell.angle_gamma   90.00
#
_symmetry.space_group_name_H-M   'P 1'
#
loop_
_entity.id
_entity.type
_entity.pdbx_description
1 polymer ?
#
loop_
_entity_poly.entity_id
_entity_poly.type
_entity_poly.pdbx_seq_one_letter_code
_entity_poly.pdbx_strand_id
1 'polypeptide(L)'
;METDELETALRRKREILFSKDGNLLRALNRDLAACDRRIAIRWALDGANICAKRLFEKYPFEDAAAQAIKAAESWACGTIKMPQAKRAILECHARAKEPWADAEGKALLHAVGQACATVHSQRHAIGLAVYELTAVARRYELKTCGRHIYGKISEYRERLKNLEKDPGAVQGQWADFIERSIKEQKDSNNIVI
;
A
#
# COMPACT_ATOMS: atom_id res chain seq x y z
N MET A 1 23.27 9.25 -6.61
CA MET A 1 22.81 8.10 -7.41
C MET A 1 21.37 7.67 -7.07
N GLU A 2 20.98 7.49 -5.80
CA GLU A 2 19.58 7.18 -5.43
C GLU A 2 18.70 8.41 -5.16
N THR A 3 19.27 9.52 -4.69
CA THR A 3 18.57 10.80 -4.54
C THR A 3 18.34 11.51 -5.87
N ASP A 4 19.13 11.22 -6.91
CA ASP A 4 19.04 11.88 -8.22
C ASP A 4 17.71 11.60 -8.95
N GLU A 5 17.14 10.39 -8.76
CA GLU A 5 15.84 10.03 -9.35
C GLU A 5 14.71 10.81 -8.69
N LEU A 6 14.74 10.95 -7.36
CA LEU A 6 13.78 11.73 -6.59
C LEU A 6 13.91 13.23 -6.89
N GLU A 7 15.14 13.76 -6.92
CA GLU A 7 15.41 15.14 -7.29
C GLU A 7 14.91 15.48 -8.69
N THR A 8 15.16 14.57 -9.64
CA THR A 8 14.68 14.72 -11.02
C THR A 8 13.15 14.66 -11.08
N ALA A 9 12.51 13.75 -10.35
CA ALA A 9 11.06 13.62 -10.30
C ALA A 9 10.39 14.87 -9.69
N LEU A 10 10.96 15.41 -8.61
CA LEU A 10 10.52 16.64 -7.96
C LEU A 10 10.71 17.86 -8.88
N ARG A 11 11.89 18.00 -9.50
CA ARG A 11 12.18 19.07 -10.48
C ARG A 11 11.24 19.04 -11.68
N ARG A 12 10.89 17.84 -12.16
CA ARG A 12 9.91 17.62 -13.24
C ARG A 12 8.45 17.70 -12.78
N LYS A 13 8.18 18.04 -11.51
CA LYS A 13 6.84 18.19 -10.93
C LYS A 13 5.93 16.98 -11.17
N ARG A 14 6.49 15.75 -11.21
CA ARG A 14 5.70 14.52 -11.39
C ARG A 14 4.76 14.31 -10.21
N GLU A 15 3.52 13.90 -10.44
CA GLU A 15 2.60 13.59 -9.34
C GLU A 15 3.07 12.39 -8.53
N ILE A 16 3.58 11.35 -9.21
CA ILE A 16 4.16 10.14 -8.61
C ILE A 16 5.68 10.22 -8.66
N LEU A 17 6.33 10.07 -7.51
CA LEU A 17 7.78 10.29 -7.39
C LEU A 17 8.59 9.00 -7.35
N PHE A 18 7.95 7.85 -7.15
CA PHE A 18 8.61 6.55 -7.02
C PHE A 18 8.04 5.55 -8.02
N SER A 19 8.87 4.62 -8.47
CA SER A 19 8.48 3.50 -9.33
C SER A 19 8.66 2.18 -8.59
N LYS A 20 7.72 1.25 -8.76
CA LYS A 20 7.82 -0.13 -8.23
C LYS A 20 9.05 -0.88 -8.74
N ASP A 21 9.55 -0.51 -9.93
CA ASP A 21 10.72 -1.12 -10.58
C ASP A 21 12.01 -0.28 -10.36
N GLY A 22 11.87 0.88 -9.72
CA GLY A 22 12.99 1.76 -9.34
C GLY A 22 13.86 1.15 -8.25
N ASN A 23 15.11 1.60 -8.15
CA ASN A 23 16.14 0.96 -7.31
C ASN A 23 15.74 0.86 -5.83
N LEU A 24 15.03 1.87 -5.31
CA LEU A 24 14.57 1.92 -3.92
C LEU A 24 13.50 0.87 -3.58
N LEU A 25 12.59 0.59 -4.52
CA LEU A 25 11.41 -0.25 -4.28
C LEU A 25 11.50 -1.63 -4.92
N ARG A 26 12.41 -1.87 -5.86
CA ARG A 26 12.49 -3.14 -6.61
C ARG A 26 12.60 -4.37 -5.70
N ALA A 27 13.42 -4.30 -4.65
CA ALA A 27 13.57 -5.42 -3.72
C ALA A 27 12.27 -5.67 -2.94
N LEU A 28 11.66 -4.61 -2.37
CA LEU A 28 10.38 -4.72 -1.67
C LEU A 28 9.26 -5.25 -2.60
N ASN A 29 9.23 -4.80 -3.85
CA ASN A 29 8.27 -5.25 -4.85
C ASN A 29 8.42 -6.76 -5.14
N ARG A 30 9.66 -7.25 -5.23
CA ARG A 30 9.95 -8.67 -5.38
C ARG A 30 9.49 -9.46 -4.16
N ASP A 31 9.83 -9.00 -2.96
CA ASP A 31 9.50 -9.69 -1.71
C ASP A 31 7.97 -9.75 -1.52
N LEU A 32 7.27 -8.64 -1.76
CA LEU A 32 5.81 -8.59 -1.73
C LEU A 32 5.14 -9.45 -2.80
N ALA A 33 5.79 -9.71 -3.93
CA ALA A 33 5.25 -10.60 -4.97
C ALA A 33 5.49 -12.08 -4.64
N ALA A 34 6.50 -12.40 -3.83
CA ALA A 34 6.88 -13.76 -3.46
C ALA A 34 6.19 -14.26 -2.19
N CYS A 35 5.81 -13.37 -1.27
CA CYS A 35 5.21 -13.76 0.00
C CYS A 35 3.79 -14.34 -0.16
N ASP A 36 3.28 -14.96 0.92
CA ASP A 36 1.89 -15.41 1.00
C ASP A 36 0.94 -14.23 0.75
N ARG A 37 -0.06 -14.41 -0.12
CA ARG A 37 -1.03 -13.37 -0.47
C ARG A 37 -1.69 -12.73 0.76
N ARG A 38 -1.96 -13.49 1.81
CA ARG A 38 -2.56 -12.98 3.06
C ARG A 38 -1.59 -12.07 3.81
N ILE A 39 -0.30 -12.39 3.78
CA ILE A 39 0.76 -11.52 4.34
C ILE A 39 0.82 -10.22 3.56
N ALA A 40 0.77 -10.27 2.22
CA ALA A 40 0.76 -9.05 1.40
C ALA A 40 -0.48 -8.17 1.68
N ILE A 41 -1.66 -8.79 1.80
CA ILE A 41 -2.90 -8.07 2.17
C ILE A 41 -2.75 -7.44 3.55
N ARG A 42 -2.29 -8.20 4.55
CA ARG A 42 -2.11 -7.71 5.91
C ARG A 42 -1.11 -6.55 5.96
N TRP A 43 0.05 -6.71 5.33
CA TRP A 43 1.07 -5.68 5.23
C TRP A 43 0.54 -4.39 4.59
N ALA A 44 -0.31 -4.51 3.57
CA ALA A 44 -0.92 -3.39 2.90
C ALA A 44 -1.95 -2.69 3.78
N LEU A 45 -2.86 -3.44 4.43
CA LEU A 45 -3.91 -2.86 5.28
C LEU A 45 -3.36 -2.24 6.58
N ASP A 46 -2.33 -2.84 7.19
CA ASP A 46 -1.63 -2.22 8.33
C ASP A 46 -0.99 -0.88 7.92
N GLY A 47 -0.38 -0.83 6.74
CA GLY A 47 0.16 0.42 6.20
C GLY A 47 -0.92 1.44 5.78
N ALA A 48 -2.07 0.97 5.29
CA ALA A 48 -3.22 1.81 5.00
C ALA A 48 -3.73 2.50 6.29
N ASN A 49 -3.79 1.77 7.42
CA ASN A 49 -4.15 2.34 8.71
C ASN A 49 -3.19 3.46 9.16
N ILE A 50 -1.89 3.30 8.92
CA ILE A 50 -0.89 4.36 9.19
C ILE A 50 -1.16 5.59 8.32
N CYS A 51 -1.45 5.39 7.02
CA CYS A 51 -1.77 6.48 6.10
C CYS A 51 -3.09 7.17 6.47
N ALA A 52 -4.12 6.40 6.83
CA ALA A 52 -5.42 6.91 7.24
C ALA A 52 -5.34 7.72 8.54
N LYS A 53 -4.52 7.29 9.51
CA LYS A 53 -4.24 8.09 10.71
C LYS A 53 -3.66 9.46 10.37
N ARG A 54 -2.68 9.51 9.46
CA ARG A 54 -2.10 10.78 8.99
C ARG A 54 -3.11 11.64 8.24
N LEU A 55 -3.98 11.04 7.44
CA LEU A 55 -5.08 11.74 6.77
C LEU A 55 -6.03 12.35 7.80
N PHE A 56 -6.45 11.58 8.81
CA PHE A 56 -7.33 12.06 9.87
C PHE A 56 -6.71 13.21 10.67
N GLU A 57 -5.42 13.13 11.00
CA GLU A 57 -4.69 14.21 11.68
C GLU A 57 -4.69 15.52 10.87
N LYS A 58 -4.67 15.43 9.54
CA LYS A 58 -4.63 16.59 8.63
C LYS A 58 -6.02 17.08 8.21
N TYR A 59 -6.95 16.15 8.05
CA TYR A 59 -8.31 16.33 7.56
C TYR A 59 -9.28 15.52 8.44
N PRO A 60 -9.62 15.99 9.67
CA PRO A 60 -10.44 15.22 10.60
C PRO A 60 -11.88 14.93 10.10
N PHE A 61 -12.32 15.64 9.06
CA PHE A 61 -13.60 15.46 8.41
C PHE A 61 -13.58 14.40 7.29
N GLU A 62 -12.39 13.93 6.88
CA GLU A 62 -12.22 12.92 5.85
C GLU A 62 -12.40 11.52 6.46
N ASP A 63 -13.35 10.76 5.93
CA ASP A 63 -13.72 9.44 6.46
C ASP A 63 -13.64 8.30 5.43
N ALA A 64 -13.49 8.61 4.15
CA ALA A 64 -13.48 7.64 3.06
C ALA A 64 -12.27 6.71 3.12
N ALA A 65 -11.11 7.17 3.59
CA ALA A 65 -9.94 6.31 3.81
C ALA A 65 -10.24 5.20 4.84
N ALA A 66 -10.79 5.55 5.99
CA ALA A 66 -11.16 4.59 7.03
C ALA A 66 -12.27 3.63 6.55
N GLN A 67 -13.27 4.15 5.81
CA GLN A 67 -14.32 3.34 5.21
C GLN A 67 -13.79 2.34 4.18
N ALA A 68 -12.82 2.74 3.35
CA ALA A 68 -12.18 1.87 2.37
C ALA A 68 -11.43 0.72 3.04
N ILE A 69 -10.67 1.00 4.10
CA ILE A 69 -9.94 -0.01 4.88
C ILE A 69 -10.92 -1.01 5.49
N LYS A 70 -11.94 -0.54 6.20
CA LYS A 70 -12.96 -1.42 6.81
C LYS A 70 -13.67 -2.30 5.78
N ALA A 71 -13.97 -1.75 4.61
CA ALA A 71 -14.59 -2.50 3.53
C ALA A 71 -13.61 -3.53 2.93
N ALA A 72 -12.33 -3.19 2.79
CA ALA A 72 -11.29 -4.10 2.31
C ALA A 72 -11.06 -5.26 3.30
N GLU A 73 -11.01 -4.98 4.61
CA GLU A 73 -10.94 -6.01 5.66
C GLU A 73 -12.15 -6.94 5.61
N SER A 74 -13.36 -6.37 5.57
CA SER A 74 -14.60 -7.13 5.45
C SER A 74 -14.61 -8.02 4.19
N TRP A 75 -14.12 -7.48 3.08
CA TRP A 75 -14.02 -8.23 1.83
C TRP A 75 -12.94 -9.33 1.89
N ALA A 76 -11.80 -9.08 2.52
CA ALA A 76 -10.75 -10.06 2.74
C ALA A 76 -11.23 -11.24 3.60
N CYS A 77 -12.12 -10.99 4.56
CA CYS A 77 -12.77 -12.02 5.36
C CYS A 77 -13.97 -12.69 4.66
N GLY A 78 -14.39 -12.20 3.50
CA GLY A 78 -15.53 -12.73 2.74
C GLY A 78 -16.90 -12.30 3.26
N THR A 79 -16.99 -11.33 4.16
CA THR A 79 -18.27 -10.87 4.74
C THR A 79 -19.03 -9.92 3.81
N ILE A 80 -18.35 -9.26 2.88
CA ILE A 80 -18.97 -8.47 1.81
C ILE A 80 -18.42 -8.87 0.43
N LYS A 81 -19.19 -8.53 -0.62
CA LYS A 81 -18.78 -8.81 -2.01
C LYS A 81 -17.90 -7.71 -2.57
N MET A 82 -17.07 -8.06 -3.56
CA MET A 82 -16.16 -7.14 -4.26
C MET A 82 -16.82 -5.81 -4.68
N PRO A 83 -18.05 -5.75 -5.25
CA PRO A 83 -18.64 -4.47 -5.65
C PRO A 83 -18.80 -3.47 -4.49
N GLN A 84 -19.09 -3.97 -3.28
CA GLN A 84 -19.24 -3.14 -2.08
C GLN A 84 -17.89 -2.55 -1.65
N ALA A 85 -16.84 -3.37 -1.59
CA ALA A 85 -15.49 -2.91 -1.28
C ALA A 85 -14.94 -1.98 -2.36
N LYS A 86 -15.10 -2.34 -3.64
CA LYS A 86 -14.67 -1.53 -4.78
C LYS A 86 -15.26 -0.12 -4.73
N ARG A 87 -16.55 0.01 -4.38
CA ARG A 87 -17.18 1.33 -4.23
C ARG A 87 -16.47 2.20 -3.19
N ALA A 88 -16.18 1.65 -2.00
CA ALA A 88 -15.47 2.38 -0.95
C ALA A 88 -14.03 2.74 -1.36
N ILE A 89 -13.33 1.83 -2.02
CA ILE A 89 -11.96 2.06 -2.53
C ILE A 89 -11.93 3.17 -3.59
N LEU A 90 -12.90 3.16 -4.52
CA LEU A 90 -13.02 4.20 -5.54
C LEU A 90 -13.40 5.55 -4.93
N GLU A 91 -14.23 5.57 -3.89
CA GLU A 91 -14.55 6.79 -3.15
C GLU A 91 -13.31 7.40 -2.51
N CYS A 92 -12.47 6.57 -1.85
CA CYS A 92 -11.19 7.03 -1.31
C CYS A 92 -10.28 7.64 -2.40
N HIS A 93 -10.21 7.04 -3.58
CA HIS A 93 -9.49 7.64 -4.72
C HIS A 93 -10.12 8.94 -5.21
N ALA A 94 -11.46 9.06 -5.19
CA ALA A 94 -12.15 10.27 -5.61
C ALA A 94 -11.80 11.45 -4.70
N ARG A 95 -11.62 11.22 -3.38
CA ARG A 95 -11.21 12.27 -2.44
C ARG A 95 -9.87 12.92 -2.79
N ALA A 96 -8.99 12.24 -3.53
CA ALA A 96 -7.73 12.84 -3.99
C ALA A 96 -7.92 13.95 -5.04
N LYS A 97 -9.14 14.13 -5.57
CA LYS A 97 -9.48 15.21 -6.49
C LYS A 97 -10.09 16.41 -5.80
N GLU A 98 -10.37 16.32 -4.51
CA GLU A 98 -11.02 17.39 -3.77
C GLU A 98 -10.11 18.62 -3.63
N PRO A 99 -10.68 19.85 -3.63
CA PRO A 99 -9.89 21.07 -3.55
C PRO A 99 -9.06 21.21 -2.26
N TRP A 100 -9.50 20.59 -1.17
CA TRP A 100 -8.80 20.62 0.13
C TRP A 100 -7.60 19.67 0.18
N ALA A 101 -7.49 18.72 -0.73
CA ALA A 101 -6.41 17.73 -0.72
C ALA A 101 -5.14 18.33 -1.32
N ASP A 102 -4.14 18.64 -0.48
CA ASP A 102 -2.81 19.02 -0.96
C ASP A 102 -2.02 17.83 -1.53
N ALA A 103 -0.82 18.08 -2.06
CA ALA A 103 -0.03 17.03 -2.73
C ALA A 103 0.31 15.83 -1.82
N GLU A 104 0.50 16.06 -0.51
CA GLU A 104 0.68 14.99 0.47
C GLU A 104 -0.62 14.20 0.65
N GLY A 105 -1.75 14.89 0.88
CA GLY A 105 -3.06 14.28 1.08
C GLY A 105 -3.51 13.43 -0.11
N LYS A 106 -3.34 13.94 -1.33
CA LYS A 106 -3.62 13.19 -2.57
C LYS A 106 -2.83 11.89 -2.64
N ALA A 107 -1.54 11.95 -2.33
CA ALA A 107 -0.68 10.77 -2.33
C ALA A 107 -1.10 9.78 -1.23
N LEU A 108 -1.44 10.24 -0.02
CA LEU A 108 -1.94 9.35 1.05
C LEU A 108 -3.26 8.65 0.66
N LEU A 109 -4.21 9.35 0.04
CA LEU A 109 -5.48 8.78 -0.42
C LEU A 109 -5.25 7.71 -1.50
N HIS A 110 -4.32 7.96 -2.44
CA HIS A 110 -3.92 6.93 -3.40
C HIS A 110 -3.21 5.74 -2.75
N ALA A 111 -2.40 5.97 -1.71
CA ALA A 111 -1.74 4.92 -0.96
C ALA A 111 -2.74 3.98 -0.29
N VAL A 112 -3.75 4.55 0.39
CA VAL A 112 -4.85 3.78 1.01
C VAL A 112 -5.65 3.01 -0.02
N GLY A 113 -6.03 3.65 -1.13
CA GLY A 113 -6.79 2.97 -2.18
C GLY A 113 -6.03 1.80 -2.83
N GLN A 114 -4.73 1.95 -3.11
CA GLN A 114 -3.89 0.85 -3.61
C GLN A 114 -3.73 -0.27 -2.58
N ALA A 115 -3.50 0.09 -1.32
CA ALA A 115 -3.41 -0.89 -0.25
C ALA A 115 -4.67 -1.73 -0.13
N CYS A 116 -5.85 -1.11 -0.14
CA CYS A 116 -7.13 -1.80 -0.10
C CYS A 116 -7.37 -2.68 -1.35
N ALA A 117 -6.91 -2.23 -2.53
CA ALA A 117 -6.98 -3.02 -3.76
C ALA A 117 -6.10 -4.29 -3.75
N THR A 118 -5.17 -4.42 -2.79
CA THR A 118 -4.37 -5.65 -2.60
C THR A 118 -5.22 -6.89 -2.36
N VAL A 119 -6.40 -6.71 -1.74
CA VAL A 119 -7.39 -7.78 -1.55
C VAL A 119 -7.79 -8.36 -2.91
N HIS A 120 -7.93 -7.54 -3.96
CA HIS A 120 -8.21 -8.00 -5.31
C HIS A 120 -7.03 -8.76 -5.92
N SER A 121 -5.83 -8.17 -5.85
CA SER A 121 -4.61 -8.70 -6.44
C SER A 121 -3.39 -8.21 -5.66
N GLN A 122 -2.53 -9.15 -5.29
CA GLN A 122 -1.26 -8.91 -4.59
C GLN A 122 -0.37 -7.87 -5.28
N ARG A 123 -0.50 -7.71 -6.61
CA ARG A 123 0.25 -6.72 -7.41
C ARG A 123 -0.02 -5.27 -6.98
N HIS A 124 -1.12 -5.00 -6.29
CA HIS A 124 -1.43 -3.66 -5.78
C HIS A 124 -0.67 -3.31 -4.49
N ALA A 125 -0.11 -4.28 -3.76
CA ALA A 125 0.55 -4.05 -2.47
C ALA A 125 1.64 -2.97 -2.56
N ILE A 126 2.54 -3.07 -3.55
CA ILE A 126 3.62 -2.11 -3.74
C ILE A 126 3.11 -0.67 -4.00
N GLY A 127 1.88 -0.52 -4.47
CA GLY A 127 1.23 0.77 -4.66
C GLY A 127 1.15 1.58 -3.36
N LEU A 128 0.96 0.93 -2.21
CA LEU A 128 1.04 1.59 -0.90
C LEU A 128 2.38 2.31 -0.74
N ALA A 129 3.50 1.60 -0.93
CA ALA A 129 4.84 2.18 -0.73
C ALA A 129 5.13 3.29 -1.74
N VAL A 130 4.74 3.11 -3.01
CA VAL A 130 4.91 4.13 -4.07
C VAL A 130 4.26 5.46 -3.66
N TYR A 131 3.01 5.40 -3.21
CA TYR A 131 2.25 6.61 -2.90
C TYR A 131 2.56 7.16 -1.50
N GLU A 132 2.76 6.32 -0.48
CA GLU A 132 3.15 6.80 0.85
C GLU A 132 4.55 7.45 0.82
N LEU A 133 5.51 6.90 0.07
CA LEU A 133 6.81 7.58 -0.13
C LEU A 133 6.66 8.89 -0.89
N THR A 134 5.76 8.94 -1.89
CA THR A 134 5.43 10.20 -2.56
C THR A 134 4.90 11.21 -1.54
N ALA A 135 3.98 10.82 -0.65
CA ALA A 135 3.48 11.70 0.41
C ALA A 135 4.59 12.19 1.36
N VAL A 136 5.49 11.29 1.78
CA VAL A 136 6.67 11.66 2.59
C VAL A 136 7.55 12.68 1.86
N ALA A 137 7.85 12.45 0.58
CA ALA A 137 8.65 13.38 -0.22
C ALA A 137 7.97 14.73 -0.47
N ARG A 138 6.64 14.79 -0.42
CA ARG A 138 5.88 16.06 -0.50
C ARG A 138 5.83 16.82 0.82
N ARG A 139 6.03 16.13 1.95
CA ARG A 139 6.01 16.72 3.29
C ARG A 139 7.33 17.38 3.68
N TYR A 140 8.45 16.78 3.30
CA TYR A 140 9.78 17.21 3.75
C TYR A 140 10.55 17.98 2.68
N GLU A 141 11.41 18.90 3.13
CA GLU A 141 12.35 19.58 2.25
C GLU A 141 13.35 18.61 1.63
N LEU A 142 13.81 18.90 0.41
CA LEU A 142 14.69 18.00 -0.35
C LEU A 142 15.96 17.59 0.44
N LYS A 143 16.56 18.53 1.18
CA LYS A 143 17.79 18.32 1.96
C LYS A 143 17.61 17.29 3.09
N THR A 144 16.42 17.20 3.67
CA THR A 144 16.12 16.27 4.77
C THR A 144 15.31 15.07 4.31
N CYS A 145 14.68 15.13 3.14
CA CYS A 145 13.79 14.09 2.61
C CYS A 145 14.46 12.70 2.55
N GLY A 146 15.75 12.63 2.21
CA GLY A 146 16.48 11.37 2.09
C GLY A 146 16.33 10.47 3.33
N ARG A 147 16.58 10.99 4.54
CA ARG A 147 16.48 10.18 5.77
C ARG A 147 15.08 9.63 6.02
N HIS A 148 14.04 10.39 5.67
CA HIS A 148 12.65 9.99 5.84
C HIS A 148 12.26 8.90 4.84
N ILE A 149 12.76 9.01 3.60
CA ILE A 149 12.55 7.99 2.56
C ILE A 149 13.25 6.68 2.94
N TYR A 150 14.54 6.72 3.30
CA TYR A 150 15.28 5.53 3.70
C TYR A 150 14.71 4.87 4.97
N GLY A 151 14.35 5.68 5.97
CA GLY A 151 13.70 5.18 7.19
C GLY A 151 12.40 4.44 6.86
N LYS A 152 11.58 5.02 5.98
CA LYS A 152 10.30 4.40 5.59
C LYS A 152 10.48 3.12 4.78
N ILE A 153 11.46 3.07 3.86
CA ILE A 153 11.80 1.83 3.14
C ILE A 153 12.25 0.73 4.11
N SER A 154 13.06 1.06 5.12
CA SER A 154 13.47 0.10 6.14
C SER A 154 12.27 -0.41 6.93
N GLU A 155 11.38 0.50 7.36
CA GLU A 155 10.15 0.16 8.08
C GLU A 155 9.27 -0.80 7.26
N TYR A 156 9.11 -0.57 5.95
CA TYR A 156 8.35 -1.46 5.07
C TYR A 156 8.90 -2.88 5.04
N ARG A 157 10.21 -3.02 4.89
CA ARG A 157 10.89 -4.32 4.82
C ARG A 157 10.85 -5.03 6.17
N GLU A 158 11.00 -4.28 7.26
CA GLU A 158 10.91 -4.83 8.62
C GLU A 158 9.49 -5.32 8.92
N ARG A 159 8.46 -4.52 8.61
CA ARG A 159 7.06 -4.93 8.76
C ARG A 159 6.75 -6.21 8.00
N LEU A 160 7.21 -6.32 6.75
CA LEU A 160 7.01 -7.54 5.95
C LEU A 160 7.68 -8.76 6.62
N LYS A 161 8.96 -8.63 6.97
CA LYS A 161 9.71 -9.71 7.64
C LYS A 161 9.10 -10.13 8.97
N ASN A 162 8.56 -9.17 9.74
CA ASN A 162 7.95 -9.47 11.02
C ASN A 162 6.64 -10.25 10.83
N LEU A 163 5.82 -9.88 9.84
CA LEU A 163 4.62 -10.64 9.49
C LEU A 163 4.96 -12.06 9.01
N GLU A 164 6.01 -12.23 8.19
CA GLU A 164 6.43 -13.56 7.72
C GLU A 164 6.91 -14.49 8.84
N LYS A 165 7.45 -13.92 9.91
CA LYS A 165 7.92 -14.68 11.09
C LYS A 165 6.83 -14.97 12.11
N ASP A 166 5.71 -14.24 12.06
CA ASP A 166 4.63 -14.35 13.02
C ASP A 166 3.64 -15.44 12.57
N PRO A 167 3.56 -16.60 13.26
CA PRO A 167 2.59 -17.65 12.92
C PRO A 167 1.14 -17.22 13.14
N GLY A 168 0.91 -16.10 13.85
CA GLY A 168 -0.37 -15.45 14.08
C GLY A 168 -0.78 -14.44 12.99
N ALA A 169 0.14 -13.98 12.14
CA ALA A 169 -0.07 -12.81 11.28
C ALA A 169 -1.29 -12.92 10.35
N VAL A 170 -1.59 -14.14 9.92
CA VAL A 170 -2.68 -14.45 8.97
C VAL A 170 -3.67 -15.48 9.52
N GLN A 171 -3.72 -15.66 10.84
CA GLN A 171 -4.77 -16.47 11.46
C GLN A 171 -6.15 -15.84 11.27
N GLY A 172 -7.17 -16.69 11.24
CA GLY A 172 -8.56 -16.28 11.08
C GLY A 172 -9.16 -16.65 9.73
N GLN A 173 -10.36 -16.12 9.49
CA GLN A 173 -11.13 -16.40 8.29
C GLN A 173 -10.67 -15.53 7.12
N TRP A 174 -10.51 -16.16 5.96
CA TRP A 174 -10.22 -15.51 4.69
C TRP A 174 -11.26 -15.91 3.65
N ALA A 175 -11.54 -15.02 2.71
CA ALA A 175 -12.46 -15.28 1.62
C ALA A 175 -11.94 -16.42 0.72
N ASP A 176 -12.84 -17.28 0.25
CA ASP A 176 -12.51 -18.46 -0.56
C ASP A 176 -11.62 -18.15 -1.78
N PHE A 177 -11.82 -16.99 -2.42
CA PHE A 177 -11.02 -16.60 -3.59
C PHE A 177 -9.56 -16.29 -3.25
N ILE A 178 -9.27 -15.87 -2.01
CA ILE A 178 -7.91 -15.67 -1.52
C ILE A 178 -7.28 -17.04 -1.27
N GLU A 179 -7.98 -17.91 -0.53
CA GLU A 179 -7.50 -19.26 -0.22
C GLU A 179 -7.26 -20.10 -1.49
N ARG A 180 -8.13 -20.00 -2.51
CA ARG A 180 -7.92 -20.66 -3.81
C ARG A 180 -6.64 -20.17 -4.50
N SER A 181 -6.41 -18.86 -4.54
CA SER A 181 -5.25 -18.30 -5.22
C SER A 181 -3.91 -18.70 -4.59
N ILE A 182 -3.90 -18.95 -3.28
CA ILE A 182 -2.70 -19.41 -2.56
C ILE A 182 -2.34 -20.83 -2.96
N LYS A 183 -3.35 -21.69 -3.15
CA LYS A 183 -3.15 -23.06 -3.66
C LYS A 183 -2.56 -23.02 -5.07
N GLU A 184 -3.15 -22.21 -5.96
CA GLU A 184 -2.68 -22.02 -7.34
C GLU A 184 -1.23 -21.51 -7.41
N GLN A 185 -0.84 -20.59 -6.52
CA GLN A 185 0.53 -20.07 -6.42
C GLN A 185 1.52 -21.15 -5.98
N LYS A 186 1.15 -22.02 -5.02
CA LYS A 186 2.00 -23.14 -4.57
C LYS A 186 2.18 -24.18 -5.67
N ASP A 187 1.09 -24.52 -6.37
CA ASP A 187 1.13 -25.50 -7.46
C ASP A 187 2.02 -25.01 -8.61
N SER A 188 1.92 -23.72 -8.96
CA SER A 188 2.77 -23.10 -9.99
C SER A 188 4.25 -23.12 -9.61
N ASN A 189 4.59 -22.91 -8.34
CA ASN A 189 5.98 -22.95 -7.85
C ASN A 189 6.55 -24.37 -7.81
N ASN A 190 5.71 -25.41 -7.70
CA ASN A 190 6.14 -26.81 -7.68
C ASN A 190 6.33 -27.42 -9.08
N ILE A 191 5.85 -26.76 -10.15
CA ILE A 191 6.00 -27.23 -11.54
C ILE A 191 7.33 -26.78 -12.16
N VAL A 192 8.02 -25.82 -11.55
CA VAL A 192 9.37 -25.40 -11.97
C VAL A 192 10.41 -26.33 -11.32
N ILE A 193 10.53 -27.55 -11.87
CA ILE A 193 11.63 -28.49 -11.60
C ILE A 193 12.39 -28.74 -12.91
#